data_AF-A0A928SJM4-F1
#
_entry.id   AF-A0A928SJM4-F1
#
_cell.length_a   1.000
_cell.length_b   1.000
_cell.length_c   1.000
_cell.angle_alpha   90.00
_cell.angle_beta   90.00
_cell.angle_gamma   90.00
#
_symmetry.space_group_name_H-M   'P 1'
#
loop_
_entity.id
_entity.type
_entity.pdbx_description
1 polymer ?
#
loop_
_entity_poly.entity_id
_entity_poly.type
_entity_poly.pdbx_seq_one_letter_code
_entity_poly.pdbx_strand_id
1 'polypeptide(L)' 'MTFSPSGDVLISVSDDATIRFWRVESGECERVLHGHTIDAQIMISYIL' A
#
# COMPACT_ATOMS: atom_id res chain seq x y z
N MET A 1 1.09 7.36 -1.09
CA MET A 1 0.55 6.49 -2.15
C MET A 1 1.61 6.38 -3.23
N THR A 2 1.87 5.17 -3.73
CA THR A 2 2.98 4.89 -4.68
C THR A 2 2.63 3.72 -5.58
N PHE A 3 3.20 3.69 -6.78
CA PHE A 3 3.10 2.54 -7.68
C PHE A 3 4.30 1.61 -7.50
N SER A 4 4.11 0.32 -7.80
CA SER A 4 5.23 -0.59 -8.01
C SER A 4 6.07 -0.11 -9.21
N PRO A 5 7.37 -0.47 -9.29
CA PRO A 5 8.19 -0.15 -10.45
C PRO A 5 7.62 -0.65 -11.79
N SER A 6 6.84 -1.74 -11.76
CA SER A 6 6.15 -2.27 -12.94
C SER A 6 4.86 -1.53 -13.28
N GLY A 7 4.28 -0.76 -12.34
CA GLY A 7 3.04 -0.01 -12.53
C GLY A 7 1.76 -0.81 -12.33
N ASP A 8 1.84 -2.12 -12.10
CA ASP A 8 0.66 -3.00 -12.02
C ASP A 8 -0.05 -2.93 -10.67
N VAL A 9 0.65 -2.46 -9.63
CA VAL A 9 0.17 -2.41 -8.26
C VAL A 9 0.31 -1.01 -7.69
N LEU A 10 -0.77 -0.51 -7.10
CA LEU A 10 -0.82 0.72 -6.33
C LEU A 10 -0.84 0.38 -4.84
N ILE A 11 0.00 1.05 -4.07
CA ILE A 11 0.05 0.91 -2.61
C ILE A 11 -0.46 2.20 -1.98
N SER A 12 -1.46 2.07 -1.12
CA SER A 12 -2.01 3.16 -0.32
C SER A 12 -1.91 2.85 1.17
N VAL A 13 -1.51 3.84 1.96
CA VAL A 13 -1.54 3.79 3.42
C VAL A 13 -2.66 4.70 3.91
N SER A 14 -3.35 4.27 4.96
CA SER A 14 -4.51 4.95 5.51
C SER A 14 -4.36 5.15 7.02
N ASP A 15 -4.99 6.20 7.54
CA ASP A 15 -4.99 6.54 8.97
C ASP A 15 -5.72 5.50 9.84
N ASP A 16 -6.48 4.59 9.21
CA ASP A 16 -7.07 3.40 9.85
C ASP A 16 -6.03 2.30 10.17
N ALA A 17 -4.73 2.62 10.11
CA ALA A 17 -3.60 1.72 10.34
C ALA A 17 -3.56 0.53 9.36
N THR A 18 -4.10 0.72 8.15
CA THR A 18 -4.05 -0.28 7.08
C THR A 18 -3.16 0.15 5.91
N ILE A 19 -2.52 -0.85 5.30
CA ILE A 19 -1.88 -0.72 3.98
C ILE A 19 -2.69 -1.57 3.00
N ARG A 20 -3.10 -0.95 1.89
CA ARG A 20 -3.89 -1.60 0.84
C ARG A 20 -3.10 -1.66 -0.44
N PHE A 21 -3.14 -2.82 -1.09
CA PHE A 21 -2.56 -3.09 -2.39
C PHE A 21 -3.70 -3.21 -3.39
N TRP A 22 -3.60 -2.46 -4.48
CA TRP A 22 -4.60 -2.38 -5.52
C TRP A 22 -4.00 -2.83 -6.83
N ARG A 23 -4.63 -3.79 -7.52
CA ARG A 23 -4.27 -4.09 -8.90
C ARG A 23 -4.79 -2.96 -9.77
N VAL A 24 -3.90 -2.31 -10.52
CA VAL A 24 -4.25 -1.13 -11.33
C VAL A 24 -5.19 -1.50 -12.47
N GLU A 25 -5.00 -2.66 -13.09
CA GLU A 25 -5.80 -3.13 -14.22
C GLU A 25 -7.27 -3.37 -13.85
N SER A 26 -7.53 -4.01 -12.70
CA SER A 26 -8.89 -4.34 -12.27
C SER A 26 -9.49 -3.33 -11.28
N GLY A 27 -8.67 -2.50 -10.65
CA GLY A 27 -9.08 -1.63 -9.53
C GLY A 27 -9.38 -2.40 -8.24
N GLU A 28 -9.11 -3.71 -8.20
CA GLU A 28 -9.44 -4.54 -7.04
C GLU A 28 -8.37 -4.42 -5.95
N CYS A 29 -8.82 -4.43 -4.70
CA CYS A 29 -7.95 -4.51 -3.55
C CYS A 29 -7.48 -5.95 -3.34
N GLU A 30 -6.27 -6.27 -3.79
CA GLU A 30 -5.71 -7.62 -3.68
C GLU A 30 -5.34 -7.99 -2.24
N ARG A 31 -4.88 -7.01 -1.44
CA ARG A 31 -4.39 -7.28 -0.09
C ARG A 31 -4.58 -6.10 0.83
N VAL A 32 -4.94 -6.40 2.08
CA VAL A 32 -4.98 -5.44 3.18
C VAL A 32 -4.09 -5.97 4.30
N LEU A 33 -3.06 -5.20 4.65
CA LEU A 33 -2.24 -5.44 5.83
C LEU A 33 -2.77 -4.58 6.97
N HIS A 34 -2.96 -5.22 8.13
CA HIS A 34 -3.50 -4.59 9.34
C HIS A 34 -2.42 -4.57 10.43
N GLY A 35 -2.42 -3.54 11.28
CA GLY A 35 -1.50 -3.45 12.42
C GLY A 35 -0.31 -2.51 12.19
N HIS A 36 -0.39 -1.61 11.21
CA HIS A 36 0.60 -0.54 11.02
C HIS A 36 0.32 0.59 12.01
N THR A 37 0.56 0.33 13.29
CA THR A 37 0.28 1.28 14.38
C THR A 37 1.30 2.40 14.51
N ILE A 38 2.43 2.36 13.79
CA ILE A 38 3.53 3.31 14.02
C ILE A 38 4.17 3.68 12.68
N ASP A 39 3.95 4.93 12.30
CA ASP A 39 4.67 5.70 11.30
C ASP A 39 4.65 5.15 9.86
N ALA A 40 3.58 5.48 9.14
CA ALA A 40 3.43 5.21 7.71
C ALA A 40 4.63 5.67 6.87
N GLN A 41 5.37 6.68 7.33
CA GLN A 41 6.49 7.26 6.59
C GLN A 41 7.73 6.33 6.59
N ILE A 42 7.98 5.62 7.68
CA ILE A 42 9.14 4.73 7.82
C ILE A 42 8.96 3.47 6.95
N MET A 43 7.74 2.98 6.80
CA MET A 43 7.46 1.75 6.07
C MET A 43 7.39 1.92 4.55
N ILE A 44 6.94 3.08 4.05
CA ILE A 44 6.98 3.40 2.60
C ILE A 44 8.42 3.33 2.06
N SER A 45 9.41 3.65 2.90
CA SER A 45 10.84 3.60 2.56
C SER A 45 11.43 2.19 2.52
N TYR A 46 10.76 1.20 3.13
CA TYR A 46 11.24 -0.19 3.26
C TYR A 46 10.64 -1.15 2.23
N ILE A 47 9.52 -0.75 1.61
CA ILE A 47 8.75 -1.56 0.66
C ILE A 47 8.92 -1.06 -0.79
N LEU A 48 9.59 0.09 -0.97
CA LEU A 48 9.99 0.65 -2.26
C LEU A 48 11.51 0.54 -2.48
#